data_AF-A0A7S1G1F5-F1
#
_entry.id   AF-A0A7S1G1F5-F1
#
_cell.length_a   1.000
_cell.length_b   1.000
_cell.length_c   1.000
_cell.angle_alpha   90.00
_cell.angle_beta   90.00
_cell.angle_gamma   90.00
#
_symmetry.space_group_name_H-M   'P 1'
#
loop_
_entity.id
_entity.type
_entity.pdbx_description
1 polymer ?
#
loop_
_entity_poly.entity_id
_entity_poly.type
_entity_poly.pdbx_seq_one_letter_code
_entity_poly.pdbx_strand_id
1 'polypeptide(L)'
;PLVREPAVSPDPDSGGSFVVDRAGGRWRLVSTRAPTVVTLPAAVEDLEVLRRADDVLGVRHMRVRFRREASPLPNGETTYVSFFPTDALLQGMVTVHEGSERTKA
;
A
#
# COMPACT_ATOMS: atom_id res chain seq x y z
N PRO A 1 -14.84 -15.45 1.36
CA PRO A 1 -13.87 -15.31 2.48
C PRO A 1 -13.96 -13.89 3.08
N LEU A 2 -14.45 -13.76 4.31
CA LEU A 2 -14.44 -12.48 5.02
C LEU A 2 -12.98 -12.04 5.20
N VAL A 3 -12.59 -10.92 4.59
CA VAL A 3 -11.29 -10.27 4.80
C VAL A 3 -11.24 -9.87 6.27
N ARG A 4 -10.47 -10.58 7.09
CA ARG A 4 -10.51 -10.40 8.55
C ARG A 4 -9.91 -9.07 9.03
N GLU A 5 -9.09 -8.40 8.22
CA GLU A 5 -8.67 -7.00 8.41
C GLU A 5 -7.84 -6.53 7.19
N PRO A 6 -8.34 -5.61 6.34
CA PRO A 6 -7.59 -5.05 5.22
C PRO A 6 -6.60 -3.94 5.65
N ALA A 7 -6.49 -3.67 6.95
CA ALA A 7 -5.67 -2.61 7.51
C ALA A 7 -4.18 -2.94 7.40
N VAL A 8 -3.44 -2.06 6.75
CA VAL A 8 -2.01 -2.17 6.48
C VAL A 8 -1.21 -1.45 7.56
N SER A 9 -1.56 -0.21 7.86
CA SER A 9 -0.84 0.60 8.84
C SER A 9 -1.76 1.65 9.45
N PRO A 10 -1.42 2.18 10.63
CA PRO A 10 -1.97 3.45 11.07
C PRO A 10 -1.73 4.54 10.03
N ASP A 11 -2.66 5.47 9.91
CA ASP A 11 -2.46 6.73 9.20
C ASP A 11 -1.99 7.79 10.22
N PRO A 12 -0.70 8.19 10.19
CA PRO A 12 -0.14 9.10 11.18
C PRO A 12 -0.77 10.50 11.13
N ASP A 13 -1.33 10.91 9.99
CA ASP A 13 -1.80 12.28 9.79
C ASP A 13 -3.25 12.47 10.23
N SER A 14 -4.06 11.41 10.16
CA SER A 14 -5.50 11.48 10.48
C SER A 14 -5.94 10.67 11.70
N GLY A 15 -5.01 9.90 12.30
CA GLY A 15 -5.34 8.93 13.34
C GLY A 15 -6.29 7.82 12.85
N GLY A 16 -6.31 7.57 11.54
CA GLY A 16 -7.04 6.49 10.89
C GLY A 16 -6.15 5.28 10.62
N SER A 17 -6.49 4.51 9.59
CA SER A 17 -5.64 3.44 9.07
C SER A 17 -5.69 3.41 7.56
N PHE A 18 -4.62 2.97 6.94
CA PHE A 18 -4.58 2.66 5.52
C PHE A 18 -5.15 1.26 5.29
N VAL A 19 -6.15 1.14 4.42
CA VAL A 19 -6.74 -0.15 4.02
C VAL A 19 -6.50 -0.42 2.54
N VAL A 20 -6.37 -1.70 2.18
CA VAL A 20 -6.20 -2.10 0.77
C VAL A 20 -7.49 -1.92 -0.02
N ASP A 21 -7.38 -1.28 -1.17
CA ASP A 21 -8.40 -1.16 -2.21
C ASP A 21 -7.84 -1.56 -3.59
N ARG A 22 -8.71 -2.05 -4.46
CA ARG A 22 -8.38 -2.34 -5.86
C ARG A 22 -9.41 -1.70 -6.77
N ALA A 23 -9.10 -0.48 -7.24
CA ALA A 23 -9.95 0.30 -8.12
C ALA A 23 -9.24 0.67 -9.42
N GLY A 24 -9.96 0.56 -10.55
CA GLY A 24 -9.44 0.92 -11.87
C GLY A 24 -8.21 0.10 -12.28
N GLY A 25 -8.13 -1.17 -11.86
CA GLY A 25 -7.03 -2.06 -12.21
C GLY A 25 -5.71 -1.81 -11.46
N ARG A 26 -5.68 -0.89 -10.49
CA ARG A 26 -4.51 -0.60 -9.65
C ARG A 26 -4.81 -0.87 -8.18
N TRP A 27 -3.78 -1.35 -7.47
CA TRP A 27 -3.83 -1.49 -6.02
C TRP A 27 -3.60 -0.14 -5.35
N ARG A 28 -4.31 0.12 -4.27
CA ARG A 28 -4.27 1.38 -3.53
C ARG A 28 -4.34 1.12 -2.03
N LEU A 29 -3.76 2.03 -1.26
CA LEU A 29 -4.02 2.15 0.18
C LEU A 29 -4.84 3.41 0.40
N VAL A 30 -6.00 3.27 1.05
CA VAL A 30 -6.94 4.37 1.29
C VAL A 30 -6.99 4.64 2.78
N SER A 31 -6.81 5.90 3.19
CA SER A 31 -7.00 6.28 4.58
C SER A 31 -8.48 6.20 4.94
N THR A 32 -8.78 5.64 6.11
CA THR A 32 -10.15 5.56 6.65
C THR A 32 -10.66 6.88 7.23
N ARG A 33 -9.79 7.89 7.44
CA ARG A 33 -10.14 9.15 8.13
C ARG A 33 -9.64 10.42 7.44
N ALA A 34 -8.76 10.31 6.46
CA ALA A 34 -8.37 11.41 5.57
C ALA A 34 -8.68 11.05 4.11
N PRO A 35 -8.87 12.05 3.24
CA PRO A 35 -9.01 11.82 1.81
C PRO A 35 -7.64 11.55 1.16
N THR A 36 -6.85 10.65 1.75
CA THR A 36 -5.50 10.29 1.32
C THR A 36 -5.55 8.93 0.63
N VAL A 37 -5.03 8.86 -0.59
CA VAL A 37 -4.93 7.64 -1.39
C VAL A 37 -3.50 7.45 -1.84
N VAL A 38 -2.90 6.34 -1.45
CA VAL A 38 -1.58 5.89 -1.93
C VAL A 38 -1.81 4.90 -3.06
N THR A 39 -1.44 5.27 -4.28
CA THR A 39 -1.55 4.38 -5.45
C THR A 39 -0.23 3.62 -5.64
N LEU A 40 -0.32 2.29 -5.69
CA LEU A 40 0.82 1.42 -6.00
C LEU A 40 1.14 1.46 -7.51
N PRO A 41 2.40 1.21 -7.91
CA PRO A 41 2.79 1.26 -9.32
C PRO A 41 2.04 0.21 -10.14
N ALA A 42 1.83 0.48 -11.43
CA ALA A 42 1.13 -0.44 -12.34
C ALA A 42 1.83 -1.79 -12.52
N ALA A 43 3.12 -1.87 -12.12
CA ALA A 43 3.89 -3.09 -12.06
C ALA A 43 3.38 -4.08 -11.00
N VAL A 44 2.63 -3.64 -9.98
CA VAL A 44 2.05 -4.55 -8.97
C VAL A 44 0.88 -5.31 -9.58
N GLU A 45 1.00 -6.64 -9.66
CA GLU A 45 -0.07 -7.52 -10.13
C GLU A 45 -0.96 -8.02 -8.99
N ASP A 46 -0.37 -8.26 -7.81
CA ASP A 46 -1.06 -8.82 -6.67
C ASP A 46 -0.55 -8.22 -5.35
N LEU A 47 -1.43 -8.17 -4.36
CA LEU A 47 -1.13 -7.62 -3.05
C LEU A 47 -1.87 -8.39 -1.96
N GLU A 48 -1.12 -8.86 -0.97
CA GLU A 48 -1.65 -9.58 0.17
C GLU A 48 -1.19 -8.93 1.49
N VAL A 49 -2.14 -8.62 2.37
CA VAL A 49 -1.83 -8.19 3.75
C VAL A 49 -1.66 -9.43 4.62
N LEU A 50 -0.46 -9.61 5.17
CA LEU A 50 -0.16 -10.73 6.03
C LEU A 50 -0.64 -10.45 7.47
N ARG A 51 -0.90 -11.52 8.23
CA ARG A 51 -1.33 -11.40 9.63
C ARG A 51 -0.25 -10.87 10.56
N ARG A 52 1.03 -10.98 10.16
CA ARG A 52 2.16 -10.51 10.96
C ARG A 52 2.20 -8.98 10.95
N ALA A 53 2.18 -8.40 12.14
CA ALA A 53 2.41 -6.99 12.35
C ALA A 53 3.79 -6.76 13.00
N ASP A 54 4.33 -5.56 12.82
CA ASP A 54 5.38 -5.02 13.66
C ASP A 54 4.78 -4.64 15.02
N ASP A 55 5.37 -5.16 16.11
CA ASP A 55 4.84 -4.99 17.46
C ASP A 55 5.00 -3.56 18.00
N VAL A 56 5.82 -2.72 17.35
CA VAL A 56 6.11 -1.35 17.79
C VAL A 56 5.18 -0.35 17.10
N LEU A 57 5.06 -0.44 15.78
CA LEU A 57 4.34 0.51 14.94
C LEU A 57 2.93 0.02 14.55
N GLY A 58 2.60 -1.25 14.84
CA GLY A 58 1.32 -1.86 14.47
C GLY A 58 1.13 -2.02 12.95
N VAL A 59 2.22 -1.95 12.19
CA VAL A 59 2.20 -2.03 10.72
C VAL A 59 2.21 -3.49 10.29
N ARG A 60 1.29 -3.87 9.40
CA ARG A 60 1.23 -5.22 8.84
C ARG A 60 2.20 -5.39 7.68
N HIS A 61 2.77 -6.58 7.60
CA HIS A 61 3.49 -6.98 6.40
C HIS A 61 2.55 -6.99 5.19
N MET A 62 3.03 -6.41 4.10
CA MET A 62 2.44 -6.54 2.78
C MET A 62 3.33 -7.44 1.93
N ARG A 63 2.76 -8.47 1.32
CA ARG A 63 3.39 -9.21 0.23
C ARG A 63 2.94 -8.60 -1.09
N VAL A 64 3.86 -7.97 -1.78
CA VAL A 64 3.66 -7.35 -3.09
C VAL A 64 4.19 -8.30 -4.14
N ARG A 65 3.39 -8.63 -5.14
CA ARG A 65 3.85 -9.33 -6.33
C ARG A 65 3.89 -8.35 -7.50
N PHE A 66 5.06 -8.23 -8.12
CA PHE A 66 5.28 -7.47 -9.34
C PHE A 66 5.14 -8.37 -10.56
N ARG A 67 4.70 -7.80 -11.68
CA ARG A 67 4.78 -8.44 -12.99
C ARG A 67 6.24 -8.76 -13.32
N ARG A 68 6.49 -9.92 -13.93
CA ARG A 68 7.84 -10.43 -14.21
C ARG A 68 8.67 -9.46 -15.04
N GLU A 69 8.04 -8.84 -16.05
CA GLU A 69 8.65 -7.91 -16.99
C GLU A 69 8.86 -6.49 -16.42
N ALA A 70 8.28 -6.19 -15.27
CA ALA A 70 8.28 -4.86 -14.67
C ALA A 70 8.73 -4.89 -13.19
N SER A 71 9.38 -5.96 -12.74
CA SER A 71 9.82 -6.06 -11.36
C SER A 71 10.99 -5.11 -11.08
N PRO A 72 10.92 -4.32 -10.00
CA PRO A 72 12.02 -3.45 -9.57
C PRO A 72 13.07 -4.20 -8.74
N LEU A 73 12.85 -5.47 -8.43
CA LEU A 73 13.72 -6.23 -7.53
C LEU A 73 15.00 -6.69 -8.24
N PRO A 74 16.13 -6.74 -7.52
CA PRO A 74 17.37 -7.30 -8.06
C PRO A 74 17.16 -8.77 -8.43
N ASN A 75 17.92 -9.25 -9.41
CA ASN A 75 17.94 -10.65 -9.86
C ASN A 75 16.64 -11.17 -10.50
N GLY A 76 15.68 -10.30 -10.82
CA GLY A 76 14.43 -10.69 -11.49
C GLY A 76 13.43 -11.40 -10.58
N GLU A 77 13.61 -11.31 -9.26
CA GLU A 77 12.58 -11.71 -8.30
C GLU A 77 11.30 -10.91 -8.54
N THR A 78 10.14 -11.47 -8.20
CA THR A 78 8.84 -10.81 -8.43
C THR A 78 8.05 -10.60 -7.15
N THR A 79 8.50 -11.16 -6.02
CA THR A 79 7.78 -11.10 -4.75
C THR A 79 8.61 -10.32 -3.74
N TYR A 80 7.99 -9.33 -3.11
CA TYR A 80 8.60 -8.49 -2.10
C TYR A 80 7.72 -8.45 -0.86
N VAL A 81 8.34 -8.49 0.32
CA VAL A 81 7.63 -8.35 1.59
C VAL A 81 8.13 -7.10 2.28
N SER A 82 7.22 -6.21 2.64
CA SER A 82 7.55 -4.91 3.20
C SER A 82 6.56 -4.44 4.25
N PHE A 83 6.96 -3.39 4.98
CA PHE A 83 6.11 -2.63 5.88
C PHE A 83 5.88 -1.24 5.29
N PHE A 84 4.67 -0.93 4.83
CA PHE A 84 4.31 0.43 4.41
C PHE A 84 3.74 1.21 5.61
N PRO A 85 4.10 2.49 5.85
CA PRO A 85 4.84 3.39 4.98
C PRO A 85 6.35 3.39 5.19
N THR A 86 6.94 2.56 6.06
CA THR A 86 8.38 2.65 6.41
C THR A 86 9.34 2.12 5.35
N ASP A 87 8.82 1.41 4.35
CA ASP A 87 9.60 0.79 3.29
C ASP A 87 10.05 1.77 2.21
N ALA A 88 11.37 1.96 2.09
CA ALA A 88 11.96 2.93 1.16
C ALA A 88 11.70 2.58 -0.32
N LEU A 89 11.66 1.30 -0.69
CA LEU A 89 11.42 0.88 -2.07
C LEU A 89 10.00 1.25 -2.50
N LEU A 90 8.99 0.89 -1.69
CA LEU A 90 7.61 1.25 -1.96
C LEU A 90 7.38 2.75 -1.91
N GLN A 91 7.95 3.46 -0.92
CA GLN A 91 7.87 4.93 -0.85
C GLN A 91 8.36 5.59 -2.14
N GLY A 92 9.45 5.08 -2.74
CA GLY A 92 10.00 5.61 -3.98
C GLY A 92 9.17 5.33 -5.24
N MET A 93 8.17 4.46 -5.16
CA MET A 93 7.36 4.04 -6.32
C MET A 93 5.89 4.42 -6.23
N VAL A 94 5.37 4.72 -5.05
CA VAL A 94 3.97 5.07 -4.85
C VAL A 94 3.68 6.50 -5.28
N THR A 95 2.43 6.76 -5.66
CA THR A 95 1.91 8.12 -5.83
C THR A 95 0.91 8.41 -4.72
N VAL A 96 1.15 9.45 -3.93
CA VAL A 96 0.23 9.88 -2.87
C VAL A 96 -0.66 10.99 -3.40
N HIS A 97 -1.97 10.82 -3.22
CA HIS A 97 -2.98 11.83 -3.55
C HIS A 97 -3.71 12.25 -2.29
N GLU A 98 -3.63 13.53 -1.94
CA GLU A 98 -4.40 14.14 -0.86
C GLU A 98 -5.60 14.90 -1.44
N GLY A 99 -6.77 14.71 -0.83
CA GLY A 99 -8.05 15.20 -1.35
C GLY A 99 -8.21 16.71 -1.44
N SER A 100 -7.24 17.52 -0.99
CA SER A 100 -7.34 18.98 -1.13
C SER A 100 -7.17 19.49 -2.57
N GLU A 101 -6.76 18.64 -3.51
CA GLU A 101 -6.50 19.05 -4.91
C GLU A 101 -7.69 18.85 -5.87
N ARG A 102 -8.79 18.24 -5.42
CA ARG A 102 -9.97 17.97 -6.28
C ARG A 102 -11.06 19.05 -6.22
N THR A 103 -10.97 19.97 -5.24
CA THR A 103 -11.93 21.08 -5.04
C THR A 103 -11.32 22.47 -5.23
N LYS A 104 -10.06 22.56 -5.71
CA LYS A 104 -9.41 23.84 -6.07
C LYS A 104 -9.61 24.24 -7.55
N ALA A 105 -10.66 23.71 -8.18
CA ALA A 105 -11.06 24.07 -9.54
C ALA A 105 -12.28 25.00 -9.50
#